data_AF-A0ABD3RVW8-F1
#
_entry.id   AF-A0ABD3RVW8-F1
#
_cell.length_a   1.000
_cell.length_b   1.000
_cell.length_c   1.000
_cell.angle_alpha   90.00
_cell.angle_beta   90.00
_cell.angle_gamma   90.00
#
_symmetry.space_group_name_H-M   'P 1'
#
loop_
_entity.id
_entity.type
_entity.pdbx_description
1 polymer ?
#
loop_
_entity_poly.entity_id
_entity_poly.type
_entity_poly.pdbx_seq_one_letter_code
_entity_poly.pdbx_strand_id
1 'polypeptide(L)'
;MWQNNLSLGFLIGLSFSFGFGLPSFLKNLVLFKECNMPTYNGPVIDDTPQLWIASTGAVAGDASQEGVVLSRSGLIFPNVLLVGSQKAGTTAVAFWLLSLHATCGGRTFDNEPGYFKKEVHFFDHEERFRLGKEFYARRFEQCNSSDFVIDATPKYAHHAIRIADFYRQYGGLLSLKVMMILREPISRELSAYNHKKANSVNLAYMSKTNNHVGRKFLLKKNYTSFDEYVDEELVLDLTTNSRNAHSLYSTHLRQWFDVLQRDQIMILSYHELITDPVTFQRRVEGFLGLSPERGEYSLKSKKNEKSFPGKEVIPSCLTQKKLADIFQLPNKDLYALLAQKPGPPMEQKPFPEFEVMPCYD
;
A
#
# COMPACT_ATOMS: atom_id res chain seq x y z
N MET A 1 -14.15 28.99 -69.77
CA MET A 1 -14.83 28.72 -68.49
C MET A 1 -14.43 29.82 -67.53
N TRP A 2 -15.42 30.47 -66.96
CA TRP A 2 -15.40 31.83 -66.45
C TRP A 2 -14.62 32.02 -65.14
N GLN A 3 -13.93 33.17 -65.07
CA GLN A 3 -13.45 33.86 -63.87
C GLN A 3 -14.63 34.39 -63.03
N ASN A 4 -14.38 34.64 -61.73
CA ASN A 4 -14.92 35.76 -60.93
C ASN A 4 -13.98 35.95 -59.71
N ASN A 5 -13.11 36.96 -59.61
CA ASN A 5 -13.31 38.40 -59.30
C ASN A 5 -14.06 38.67 -57.98
N LEU A 6 -13.36 39.23 -56.96
CA LEU A 6 -13.35 40.67 -56.55
C LEU A 6 -14.72 41.08 -55.96
N SER A 7 -14.86 41.62 -54.74
CA SER A 7 -14.30 42.89 -54.25
C SER A 7 -15.07 43.36 -52.99
N LEU A 8 -14.45 44.27 -52.23
CA LEU A 8 -15.00 45.41 -51.43
C LEU A 8 -16.22 45.16 -50.50
N GLY A 9 -16.26 45.56 -49.23
CA GLY A 9 -15.75 46.78 -48.60
C GLY A 9 -16.84 47.87 -48.57
N PHE A 10 -17.33 48.24 -47.36
CA PHE A 10 -18.20 49.38 -46.92
C PHE A 10 -19.35 48.88 -46.02
N LEU A 11 -19.88 49.57 -45.01
CA LEU A 11 -19.55 50.73 -44.17
C LEU A 11 -20.67 50.78 -43.10
N ILE A 12 -20.37 51.34 -41.92
CA ILE A 12 -21.30 52.07 -41.02
C ILE A 12 -22.38 51.29 -40.25
N GLY A 13 -22.50 51.60 -38.95
CA GLY A 13 -23.83 51.70 -38.32
C GLY A 13 -23.94 51.19 -36.89
N LEU A 14 -23.47 51.98 -35.93
CA LEU A 14 -23.94 51.91 -34.54
C LEU A 14 -25.42 52.30 -34.48
N SER A 15 -26.28 51.44 -33.90
CA SER A 15 -27.54 51.90 -33.30
C SER A 15 -28.08 50.91 -32.25
N PHE A 16 -28.22 51.50 -31.06
CA PHE A 16 -28.93 51.17 -29.84
C PHE A 16 -30.17 50.23 -29.89
N SER A 17 -30.29 49.49 -28.78
CA SER A 17 -31.47 49.38 -27.90
C SER A 17 -32.38 48.14 -27.92
N PHE A 18 -32.40 47.54 -26.72
CA PHE A 18 -33.52 46.91 -25.99
C PHE A 18 -34.19 45.64 -26.50
N GLY A 19 -34.17 44.63 -25.62
CA GLY A 19 -35.44 44.06 -25.13
C GLY A 19 -35.49 42.54 -25.04
N PHE A 20 -35.63 42.06 -23.79
CA PHE A 20 -36.38 40.88 -23.34
C PHE A 20 -36.05 39.51 -23.99
N GLY A 21 -35.84 38.40 -23.29
CA GLY A 21 -36.04 38.03 -21.90
C GLY A 21 -35.97 36.50 -21.88
N LEU A 22 -35.14 35.92 -21.01
CA LEU A 22 -35.07 34.48 -20.76
C LEU A 22 -35.81 34.18 -19.45
N PRO A 23 -36.73 33.20 -19.40
CA PRO A 23 -37.48 32.89 -18.20
C PRO A 23 -36.66 32.11 -17.16
N SER A 24 -37.01 32.43 -15.92
CA SER A 24 -36.51 31.96 -14.63
C SER A 24 -37.11 30.62 -14.17
N PHE A 25 -36.61 30.17 -13.00
CA PHE A 25 -37.18 29.24 -11.98
C PHE A 25 -36.53 27.83 -11.95
N LEU A 26 -36.01 27.28 -10.84
CA LEU A 26 -36.06 27.54 -9.37
C LEU A 26 -34.71 27.11 -8.75
N LYS A 27 -34.02 27.92 -7.94
CA LYS A 27 -34.15 28.10 -6.46
C LYS A 27 -34.06 26.79 -5.65
N ASN A 28 -32.91 26.58 -5.01
CA ASN A 28 -32.78 26.31 -3.56
C ASN A 28 -31.31 26.46 -3.13
N LEU A 29 -30.99 27.62 -2.57
CA LEU A 29 -29.71 27.96 -1.94
C LEU A 29 -29.88 27.73 -0.43
N VAL A 30 -29.12 26.79 0.14
CA VAL A 30 -29.06 26.59 1.60
C VAL A 30 -28.03 27.57 2.18
N LEU A 31 -28.51 28.36 3.13
CA LEU A 31 -27.77 29.34 3.93
C LEU A 31 -26.66 28.66 4.75
N PHE A 32 -25.40 29.03 4.51
CA PHE A 32 -24.32 28.78 5.46
C PHE A 32 -24.34 29.86 6.53
N LYS A 33 -24.54 29.42 7.78
CA LYS A 33 -24.53 30.23 8.99
C LYS A 33 -23.07 30.46 9.40
N GLU A 34 -22.71 31.73 9.55
CA GLU A 34 -21.41 32.17 10.08
C GLU A 34 -21.21 31.65 11.51
N CYS A 35 -20.10 30.94 11.74
CA CYS A 35 -19.62 30.62 13.08
C CYS A 35 -18.55 31.63 13.48
N ASN A 36 -18.91 32.52 14.42
CA ASN A 36 -17.99 33.38 15.15
C ASN A 36 -16.96 32.54 15.92
N MET A 37 -15.67 32.78 15.67
CA MET A 37 -14.56 32.27 16.48
C MET A 37 -14.09 33.36 17.46
N PRO A 38 -13.84 33.03 18.74
CA PRO A 38 -13.35 34.00 19.72
C PRO A 38 -11.89 34.38 19.47
N THR A 39 -11.59 35.68 19.57
CA THR A 39 -10.26 36.28 19.48
C THR A 39 -9.40 35.91 20.70
N TYR A 40 -8.25 35.26 20.46
CA TYR A 40 -7.23 35.00 21.46
C TYR A 40 -6.08 35.99 21.31
N ASN A 41 -5.84 36.82 22.33
CA ASN A 41 -4.71 37.74 22.43
C ASN A 41 -3.54 37.03 23.14
N GLY A 42 -2.55 36.59 22.38
CA GLY A 42 -1.24 36.11 22.87
C GLY A 42 -0.11 36.99 22.36
N PRO A 43 1.07 37.01 23.03
CA PRO A 43 2.14 37.96 22.74
C PRO A 43 2.80 37.70 21.39
N VAL A 44 3.09 38.80 20.69
CA VAL A 44 3.80 38.87 19.41
C VAL A 44 5.25 38.41 19.60
N ILE A 45 5.65 37.36 18.88
CA ILE A 45 7.06 36.95 18.75
C ILE A 45 7.54 37.48 17.40
N ASP A 46 8.65 38.21 17.44
CA ASP A 46 9.33 38.89 16.34
C ASP A 46 9.97 37.87 15.37
N ASP A 47 9.41 37.77 14.16
CA ASP A 47 9.92 36.93 13.06
C ASP A 47 10.89 37.73 12.16
N THR A 48 12.09 38.01 12.68
CA THR A 48 13.23 38.43 11.84
C THR A 48 14.05 37.18 11.43
N PRO A 49 14.14 36.84 10.12
CA PRO A 49 14.95 35.69 9.70
C PRO A 49 16.43 36.03 9.78
N GLN A 50 17.15 35.44 10.74
CA GLN A 50 18.61 35.47 10.76
C GLN A 50 19.19 34.54 9.68
N LEU A 51 19.83 35.17 8.69
CA LEU A 51 20.68 34.55 7.68
C LEU A 51 21.87 33.83 8.35
N TRP A 52 21.87 32.50 8.33
CA TRP A 52 23.07 31.70 8.61
C TRP A 52 23.74 31.33 7.29
N ILE A 53 24.86 31.98 7.00
CA ILE A 53 25.78 31.63 5.92
C ILE A 53 26.49 30.33 6.35
N ALA A 54 26.12 29.21 5.75
CA ALA A 54 26.91 27.99 5.82
C ALA A 54 28.05 28.07 4.79
N SER A 55 29.28 28.13 5.29
CA SER A 55 30.49 28.06 4.48
C SER A 55 30.59 26.70 3.78
N THR A 56 30.75 26.73 2.47
CA THR A 56 30.99 25.57 1.62
C THR A 56 32.42 25.07 1.80
N GLY A 57 32.58 23.89 2.40
CA GLY A 57 33.78 23.08 2.33
C GLY A 57 33.43 21.74 1.69
N ALA A 58 33.55 21.64 0.37
CA ALA A 58 33.37 20.38 -0.34
C ALA A 58 34.63 19.52 -0.16
N VAL A 59 34.46 18.35 0.47
CA VAL A 59 35.41 17.24 0.39
C VAL A 59 34.62 16.04 -0.09
N ALA A 60 35.01 15.51 -1.26
CA ALA A 60 34.47 14.28 -1.81
C ALA A 60 34.76 13.13 -0.84
N GLY A 61 33.72 12.49 -0.33
CA GLY A 61 33.77 11.38 0.62
C GLY A 61 33.01 10.18 0.06
N ASP A 62 33.71 9.06 0.06
CA ASP A 62 33.37 7.73 -0.45
C ASP A 62 32.02 7.21 0.04
N ALA A 63 31.22 6.66 -0.87
CA ALA A 63 29.90 6.11 -0.58
C ALA A 63 30.03 4.66 -0.11
N SER A 64 30.39 4.47 1.17
CA SER A 64 30.24 3.19 1.84
C SER A 64 30.03 3.42 3.34
N GLN A 65 29.07 2.69 3.91
CA GLN A 65 28.62 2.69 5.32
C GLN A 65 27.41 3.58 5.66
N GLU A 66 26.23 3.20 5.17
CA GLU A 66 24.99 3.46 5.92
C GLU A 66 24.77 2.31 6.91
N GLY A 67 25.32 2.45 8.12
CA GLY A 67 25.02 1.54 9.23
C GLY A 67 23.57 1.65 9.70
N VAL A 68 23.16 0.76 10.60
CA VAL A 68 21.83 0.73 11.25
C VAL A 68 21.36 2.15 11.56
N VAL A 69 20.22 2.54 10.97
CA VAL A 69 19.62 3.85 11.23
C VAL A 69 19.05 3.85 12.64
N LEU A 70 19.89 4.24 13.60
CA LEU A 70 19.48 4.45 14.97
C LEU A 70 18.49 5.61 15.00
N SER A 71 17.37 5.43 15.70
CA SER A 71 16.46 6.53 15.98
C SER A 71 17.19 7.66 16.73
N ARG A 72 16.58 8.85 16.79
CA ARG A 72 17.11 9.99 17.56
C ARG A 72 17.36 9.66 19.05
N SER A 73 16.78 8.57 19.55
CA SER A 73 16.88 8.07 20.92
C SER A 73 17.73 6.80 21.09
N GLY A 74 18.44 6.33 20.06
CA GLY A 74 19.23 5.10 20.10
C GLY A 74 18.41 3.80 20.04
N LEU A 75 17.08 3.90 19.88
CA LEU A 75 16.20 2.76 19.61
C LEU A 75 16.36 2.28 18.16
N ILE A 76 16.27 0.97 17.95
CA ILE A 76 16.30 0.34 16.63
C ILE A 76 14.86 0.26 16.09
N PHE A 77 14.61 0.90 14.96
CA PHE A 77 13.38 0.74 14.18
C PHE A 77 13.68 0.06 12.84
N PRO A 78 12.69 -0.64 12.25
CA PRO A 78 12.80 -1.14 10.89
C PRO A 78 13.11 -0.02 9.89
N ASN A 79 14.18 -0.18 9.11
CA ASN A 79 14.46 0.68 7.95
C ASN A 79 13.89 0.09 6.65
N VAL A 80 13.33 -1.12 6.70
CA VAL A 80 12.66 -1.76 5.57
C VAL A 80 11.27 -2.23 5.97
N LEU A 81 10.25 -1.78 5.25
CA LEU A 81 8.86 -2.23 5.44
C LEU A 81 8.39 -3.00 4.22
N LEU A 82 8.09 -4.29 4.38
CA LEU A 82 7.37 -5.06 3.36
C LEU A 82 5.86 -4.92 3.61
N VAL A 83 5.30 -3.88 3.01
CA VAL A 83 3.89 -3.48 3.17
C VAL A 83 3.08 -4.00 2.00
N GLY A 84 1.97 -4.65 2.29
CA GLY A 84 1.06 -5.20 1.29
C GLY A 84 1.70 -6.10 0.21
N SER A 85 0.88 -6.57 -0.71
CA SER A 85 -0.55 -6.78 -0.49
C SER A 85 -0.75 -8.13 0.21
N GLN A 86 -1.69 -8.20 1.15
CA GLN A 86 -2.05 -9.48 1.74
C GLN A 86 -2.42 -10.44 0.59
N LYS A 87 -1.89 -11.66 0.65
CA LYS A 87 -2.08 -12.71 -0.38
C LYS A 87 -1.33 -12.50 -1.70
N ALA A 88 -0.35 -11.60 -1.73
CA ALA A 88 0.58 -11.38 -2.84
C ALA A 88 1.99 -11.94 -2.57
N GLY A 89 2.12 -13.02 -1.78
CA GLY A 89 3.43 -13.69 -1.58
C GLY A 89 4.37 -13.06 -0.54
N THR A 90 3.92 -12.04 0.21
CA THR A 90 4.73 -11.35 1.23
C THR A 90 5.40 -12.27 2.25
N THR A 91 4.76 -13.38 2.63
CA THR A 91 5.35 -14.35 3.56
C THR A 91 6.55 -15.09 2.96
N ALA A 92 6.51 -15.45 1.68
CA ALA A 92 7.64 -16.12 1.02
C ALA A 92 8.83 -15.16 0.92
N VAL A 93 8.56 -13.91 0.50
CA VAL A 93 9.59 -12.87 0.39
C VAL A 93 10.18 -12.51 1.75
N ALA A 94 9.36 -12.34 2.79
CA ALA A 94 9.85 -12.08 4.13
C ALA A 94 10.74 -13.21 4.67
N PHE A 95 10.36 -14.47 4.48
CA PHE A 95 11.20 -15.59 4.92
C PHE A 95 12.52 -15.68 4.16
N TRP A 96 12.50 -15.40 2.86
CA TRP A 96 13.73 -15.32 2.08
C TRP A 96 14.62 -14.18 2.58
N LEU A 97 14.08 -12.96 2.71
CA LEU A 97 14.85 -11.82 3.22
C LEU A 97 15.47 -12.15 4.58
N LEU A 98 14.66 -12.60 5.55
CA LEU A 98 15.10 -12.95 6.90
C LEU A 98 16.04 -14.18 6.98
N SER A 99 16.32 -14.84 5.86
CA SER A 99 17.36 -15.87 5.78
C SER A 99 18.74 -15.32 5.41
N LEU A 100 18.82 -14.06 4.99
CA LEU A 100 20.07 -13.37 4.62
C LEU A 100 20.76 -12.79 5.85
N HIS A 101 22.10 -12.89 5.90
CA HIS A 101 22.88 -12.47 7.07
C HIS A 101 22.79 -10.97 7.34
N ALA A 102 22.69 -10.15 6.28
CA ALA A 102 22.58 -8.69 6.38
C ALA A 102 21.21 -8.20 6.91
N THR A 103 20.24 -9.09 7.13
CA THR A 103 18.89 -8.73 7.52
C THR A 103 18.51 -9.25 8.90
N CYS A 104 17.58 -8.56 9.56
CA CYS A 104 17.00 -9.00 10.82
C CYS A 104 15.52 -8.66 10.89
N GLY A 105 14.75 -9.54 11.53
CA GLY A 105 13.30 -9.40 11.68
C GLY A 105 12.89 -9.29 13.14
N GLY A 106 11.61 -8.95 13.34
CA GLY A 106 11.03 -8.86 14.67
C GLY A 106 11.04 -10.21 15.40
N ARG A 107 11.29 -10.20 16.71
CA ARG A 107 11.04 -11.36 17.59
C ARG A 107 9.60 -11.32 18.11
N THR A 108 8.99 -12.47 18.36
CA THR A 108 7.75 -12.58 19.17
C THR A 108 8.04 -12.43 20.65
N PHE A 109 7.09 -11.88 21.41
CA PHE A 109 7.12 -11.98 22.87
C PHE A 109 6.50 -13.31 23.30
N ASP A 110 6.90 -13.83 24.47
CA ASP A 110 6.52 -15.17 24.94
C ASP A 110 4.99 -15.37 25.07
N ASN A 111 4.25 -14.28 25.27
CA ASN A 111 2.79 -14.25 25.39
C ASN A 111 2.06 -14.00 24.05
N GLU A 112 2.77 -14.01 22.92
CA GLU A 112 2.18 -13.72 21.62
C GLU A 112 2.09 -14.97 20.73
N PRO A 113 1.01 -15.09 19.94
CA PRO A 113 0.96 -16.05 18.84
C PRO A 113 2.14 -15.93 17.87
N GLY A 114 2.63 -17.07 17.38
CA GLY A 114 3.80 -17.13 16.49
C GLY A 114 3.69 -16.34 15.18
N TYR A 115 2.48 -15.98 14.73
CA TYR A 115 2.31 -15.14 13.52
C TYR A 115 2.85 -13.71 13.71
N PHE A 116 2.93 -13.22 14.96
CA PHE A 116 3.53 -11.92 15.27
C PHE A 116 5.05 -11.86 15.06
N LYS A 117 5.69 -13.00 14.75
CA LYS A 117 7.13 -13.06 14.43
C LYS A 117 7.43 -12.37 13.11
N LYS A 118 6.52 -12.51 12.15
CA LYS A 118 6.66 -11.89 10.82
C LYS A 118 5.88 -10.58 10.73
N GLU A 119 4.65 -10.57 11.26
CA GLU A 119 3.73 -9.43 11.16
C GLU A 119 3.60 -8.79 12.54
N VAL A 120 4.38 -7.73 12.81
CA VAL A 120 4.40 -7.08 14.13
C VAL A 120 3.08 -6.41 14.46
N HIS A 121 2.33 -5.99 13.42
CA HIS A 121 1.03 -5.36 13.57
C HIS A 121 1.01 -4.11 14.46
N PHE A 122 2.10 -3.33 14.45
CA PHE A 122 2.22 -2.14 15.30
C PHE A 122 1.32 -0.99 14.81
N PHE A 123 1.36 -0.70 13.50
CA PHE A 123 0.66 0.47 12.96
C PHE A 123 -0.83 0.23 12.64
N ASP A 124 -1.29 -1.03 12.52
CA ASP A 124 -2.66 -1.35 12.11
C ASP A 124 -3.55 -1.90 13.23
N HIS A 125 -2.97 -2.15 14.42
CA HIS A 125 -3.68 -2.47 15.65
C HIS A 125 -3.56 -1.30 16.62
N GLU A 126 -4.67 -0.63 16.87
CA GLU A 126 -4.73 0.55 17.73
C GLU A 126 -4.23 0.27 19.16
N GLU A 127 -4.54 -0.92 19.68
CA GLU A 127 -4.07 -1.39 20.99
C GLU A 127 -2.53 -1.53 21.05
N ARG A 128 -1.89 -1.95 19.95
CA ARG A 128 -0.43 -2.11 19.87
C ARG A 128 0.24 -0.77 19.68
N PHE A 129 -0.32 0.08 18.81
CA PHE A 129 0.21 1.42 18.56
C PHE A 129 0.27 2.26 19.84
N ARG A 130 -0.74 2.14 20.71
CA ARG A 130 -0.79 2.82 22.01
C ARG A 130 0.29 2.39 23.02
N LEU A 131 0.91 1.22 22.83
CA LEU A 131 2.03 0.78 23.65
C LEU A 131 3.32 1.57 23.37
N GLY A 132 3.32 2.42 22.34
CA GLY A 132 4.36 3.40 22.10
C GLY A 132 5.57 2.86 21.33
N LYS A 133 6.51 3.76 21.07
CA LYS A 133 7.72 3.47 20.26
C LYS A 133 8.63 2.45 20.94
N GLU A 134 8.68 2.42 22.27
CA GLU A 134 9.49 1.49 23.04
C GLU A 134 9.01 0.05 22.83
N PHE A 135 7.69 -0.16 22.80
CA PHE A 135 7.12 -1.46 22.45
C PHE A 135 7.54 -1.89 21.04
N TYR A 136 7.47 -0.98 20.07
CA TYR A 136 7.87 -1.29 18.70
C TYR A 136 9.37 -1.61 18.59
N ALA A 137 10.22 -0.78 19.20
CA ALA A 137 11.68 -0.97 19.19
C ALA A 137 12.12 -2.28 19.84
N ARG A 138 11.50 -2.69 20.95
CA ARG A 138 11.81 -3.95 21.65
C ARG A 138 11.59 -5.21 20.83
N ARG A 139 10.88 -5.11 19.69
CA ARG A 139 10.74 -6.18 18.70
C ARG A 139 12.04 -6.43 17.94
N PHE A 140 12.90 -5.42 17.86
CA PHE A 140 14.10 -5.39 17.01
C PHE A 140 15.38 -5.13 17.81
N GLU A 141 15.35 -5.19 19.14
CA GLU A 141 16.53 -4.92 19.99
C GLU A 141 17.70 -5.87 19.70
N GLN A 142 17.41 -7.08 19.21
CA GLN A 142 18.40 -8.07 18.79
C GLN A 142 19.07 -7.76 17.44
N CYS A 143 18.61 -6.75 16.70
CA CYS A 143 19.04 -6.45 15.34
C CYS A 143 20.18 -5.41 15.28
N ASN A 144 21.00 -5.33 16.32
CA ASN A 144 22.04 -4.31 16.48
C ASN A 144 23.22 -4.43 15.49
N SER A 145 23.39 -5.58 14.85
CA SER A 145 24.47 -5.87 13.90
C SER A 145 24.01 -6.04 12.44
N SER A 146 22.73 -5.79 12.14
CA SER A 146 22.17 -6.02 10.80
C SER A 146 21.82 -4.72 10.10
N ASP A 147 22.31 -4.53 8.87
CA ASP A 147 22.08 -3.30 8.10
C ASP A 147 20.60 -3.08 7.76
N PHE A 148 19.83 -4.16 7.58
CA PHE A 148 18.42 -4.10 7.20
C PHE A 148 17.52 -4.75 8.25
N VAL A 149 16.75 -3.91 8.94
CA VAL A 149 15.75 -4.32 9.92
C VAL A 149 14.37 -4.30 9.26
N ILE A 150 13.70 -5.44 9.23
CA ILE A 150 12.51 -5.67 8.41
C ILE A 150 11.25 -5.88 9.27
N ASP A 151 10.21 -5.10 8.99
CA ASP A 151 8.83 -5.40 9.40
C ASP A 151 7.99 -5.76 8.17
N ALA A 152 7.45 -6.98 8.15
CA ALA A 152 6.76 -7.54 7.01
C ALA A 152 5.25 -7.72 7.27
N THR A 153 4.60 -6.65 7.72
CA THR A 153 3.16 -6.60 8.00
C THR A 153 2.37 -6.11 6.77
N PRO A 154 1.63 -6.98 6.05
CA PRO A 154 0.98 -6.58 4.80
C PRO A 154 -0.10 -5.50 4.97
N LYS A 155 -0.75 -5.44 6.15
CA LYS A 155 -1.84 -4.50 6.42
C LYS A 155 -1.37 -3.04 6.55
N TYR A 156 -0.06 -2.81 6.67
CA TYR A 156 0.52 -1.46 6.65
C TYR A 156 0.29 -0.71 5.34
N ALA A 157 -0.07 -1.38 4.24
CA ALA A 157 -0.41 -0.74 2.98
C ALA A 157 -1.46 0.39 3.14
N HIS A 158 -2.36 0.27 4.13
CA HIS A 158 -3.45 1.21 4.43
C HIS A 158 -3.09 2.27 5.48
N HIS A 159 -1.83 2.35 5.91
CA HIS A 159 -1.41 3.14 7.08
C HIS A 159 -0.22 4.06 6.77
N ALA A 160 -0.06 4.47 5.51
CA ALA A 160 1.06 5.28 5.03
C ALA A 160 1.29 6.54 5.89
N ILE A 161 0.24 7.32 6.14
CA ILE A 161 0.31 8.57 6.91
C ILE A 161 0.78 8.30 8.34
N ARG A 162 0.16 7.35 9.04
CA ARG A 162 0.52 6.99 10.42
C ARG A 162 1.98 6.53 10.54
N ILE A 163 2.44 5.75 9.57
CA ILE A 163 3.82 5.28 9.51
C ILE A 163 4.77 6.46 9.28
N ALA A 164 4.50 7.29 8.27
CA ALA A 164 5.33 8.44 7.98
C ALA A 164 5.42 9.41 9.18
N ASP A 165 4.31 9.68 9.86
CA ASP A 165 4.29 10.53 11.05
C ASP A 165 5.12 9.96 12.19
N PHE A 166 5.06 8.64 12.41
CA PHE A 166 5.91 7.97 13.39
C PHE A 166 7.40 8.14 13.08
N TYR A 167 7.82 7.88 11.84
CA TYR A 167 9.23 8.01 11.43
C TYR A 167 9.69 9.48 11.33
N ARG A 168 8.78 10.43 11.06
CA ARG A 168 9.05 11.88 11.18
C ARG A 168 9.35 12.26 12.63
N GLN A 169 8.51 11.78 13.55
CA GLN A 169 8.60 12.13 14.96
C GLN A 169 9.83 11.50 15.62
N TYR A 170 10.13 10.24 15.33
CA TYR A 170 11.16 9.48 16.05
C TYR A 170 12.45 9.22 15.26
N GLY A 171 12.47 9.56 13.96
CA GLY A 171 13.64 9.44 13.08
C GLY A 171 13.57 8.25 12.13
N GLY A 172 14.42 8.28 11.09
CA GLY A 172 14.54 7.22 10.09
C GLY A 172 13.66 7.38 8.85
N LEU A 173 12.86 8.46 8.73
CA LEU A 173 11.98 8.65 7.57
C LEU A 173 12.73 8.70 6.24
N LEU A 174 13.85 9.42 6.16
CA LEU A 174 14.57 9.65 4.89
C LEU A 174 15.26 8.39 4.35
N SER A 175 15.61 7.47 5.24
CA SER A 175 16.26 6.19 4.92
C SER A 175 15.27 5.02 4.87
N LEU A 176 13.99 5.26 5.15
CA LEU A 176 12.97 4.21 5.17
C LEU A 176 12.76 3.69 3.75
N LYS A 177 12.89 2.39 3.56
CA LYS A 177 12.56 1.70 2.30
C LYS A 177 11.25 0.94 2.46
N VAL A 178 10.36 1.09 1.49
CA VAL A 178 9.04 0.45 1.48
C VAL A 178 8.94 -0.41 0.24
N MET A 179 8.61 -1.69 0.42
CA MET A 179 8.35 -2.61 -0.68
C MET A 179 6.89 -3.05 -0.66
N MET A 180 6.23 -3.05 -1.82
CA MET A 180 4.86 -3.53 -1.95
C MET A 180 4.72 -4.48 -3.13
N ILE A 181 4.22 -5.69 -2.86
CA ILE A 181 3.99 -6.70 -3.90
C ILE A 181 2.53 -6.65 -4.32
N LEU A 182 2.29 -6.43 -5.61
CA LEU A 182 0.95 -6.40 -6.20
C LEU A 182 0.66 -7.72 -6.91
N ARG A 183 -0.57 -8.20 -6.76
CA ARG A 183 -1.09 -9.40 -7.41
C ARG A 183 -2.33 -9.02 -8.21
N GLU A 184 -2.57 -9.71 -9.31
CA GLU A 184 -3.83 -9.61 -10.06
C GLU A 184 -5.03 -9.61 -9.06
N PRO A 185 -5.86 -8.55 -9.08
CA PRO A 185 -6.77 -8.25 -7.97
C PRO A 185 -7.83 -9.33 -7.74
N ILE A 186 -8.38 -9.97 -8.78
CA ILE A 186 -9.41 -11.01 -8.64
C ILE A 186 -8.84 -12.23 -7.91
N SER A 187 -7.67 -12.71 -8.34
CA SER A 187 -6.98 -13.84 -7.74
C SER A 187 -6.47 -13.52 -6.33
N ARG A 188 -6.15 -12.26 -6.03
CA ARG A 188 -5.84 -11.79 -4.68
C ARG A 188 -7.06 -11.90 -3.77
N GLU A 189 -8.23 -11.44 -4.22
CA GLU A 189 -9.49 -11.52 -3.47
C GLU A 189 -9.93 -12.98 -3.24
N LEU A 190 -9.85 -13.83 -4.26
CA LEU A 190 -10.10 -15.27 -4.10
C LEU A 190 -9.15 -15.90 -3.07
N SER A 191 -7.88 -15.51 -3.09
CA SER A 191 -6.91 -15.99 -2.10
C SER A 191 -7.22 -15.50 -0.69
N ALA A 192 -7.75 -14.28 -0.55
CA ALA A 192 -8.16 -13.71 0.73
C ALA A 192 -9.41 -14.40 1.27
N TYR A 193 -10.41 -14.64 0.43
CA TYR A 193 -11.59 -15.44 0.75
C TYR A 193 -11.21 -16.83 1.26
N ASN A 194 -10.39 -17.56 0.50
CA ASN A 194 -9.94 -18.90 0.91
C ASN A 194 -9.18 -18.89 2.23
N HIS A 195 -8.39 -17.85 2.50
CA HIS A 195 -7.71 -17.71 3.78
C HIS A 195 -8.69 -17.49 4.94
N LYS A 196 -9.72 -16.63 4.75
CA LYS A 196 -10.79 -16.44 5.74
C LYS A 196 -11.55 -17.76 5.97
N LYS A 197 -11.90 -18.48 4.91
CA LYS A 197 -12.60 -19.78 4.96
C LYS A 197 -11.79 -20.85 5.70
N ALA A 198 -10.49 -21.00 5.39
CA ALA A 198 -9.60 -21.94 6.07
C ALA A 198 -9.52 -21.68 7.58
N ASN A 199 -9.44 -20.40 7.98
CA ASN A 199 -9.40 -20.03 9.40
C ASN A 199 -10.72 -20.37 10.10
N SER A 200 -11.86 -20.11 9.47
CA SER A 200 -13.18 -20.50 10.00
C SER A 200 -13.31 -22.02 10.17
N VAL A 201 -12.86 -22.81 9.20
CA VAL A 201 -12.85 -24.28 9.27
C VAL A 201 -11.96 -24.79 10.41
N ASN A 202 -10.74 -24.23 10.54
CA ASN A 202 -9.83 -24.60 11.62
C ASN A 202 -10.42 -24.26 13.00
N LEU A 203 -11.06 -23.10 13.15
CA LEU A 203 -11.72 -22.71 14.40
C LEU A 203 -12.90 -23.65 14.73
N ALA A 204 -13.72 -24.03 13.75
CA ALA A 204 -14.82 -24.97 13.96
C ALA A 204 -14.31 -26.37 14.37
N TYR A 205 -13.17 -26.80 13.84
CA TYR A 205 -12.50 -28.04 14.26
C TYR A 205 -11.98 -27.92 15.70
N MET A 206 -11.28 -26.83 16.03
CA MET A 206 -10.73 -26.59 17.37
C MET A 206 -11.82 -26.43 18.44
N SER A 207 -12.96 -25.80 18.12
CA SER A 207 -14.08 -25.65 19.06
C SER A 207 -14.79 -26.96 19.40
N LYS A 208 -14.69 -27.98 18.53
CA LYS A 208 -15.18 -29.33 18.86
C LYS A 208 -14.29 -30.06 19.86
N THR A 209 -13.04 -29.61 20.02
CA THR A 209 -12.04 -30.27 20.88
C THR A 209 -11.75 -29.54 22.19
N ASN A 210 -12.11 -28.26 22.34
CA ASN A 210 -11.91 -27.51 23.59
C ASN A 210 -13.01 -26.46 23.82
N ASN A 211 -13.62 -26.48 25.00
CA ASN A 211 -14.75 -25.64 25.42
C ASN A 211 -14.37 -24.18 25.80
N HIS A 212 -13.25 -23.62 25.34
CA HIS A 212 -12.82 -22.27 25.74
C HIS A 212 -12.48 -21.36 24.54
N VAL A 213 -13.39 -20.40 24.33
CA VAL A 213 -13.23 -19.02 23.83
C VAL A 213 -12.09 -18.73 22.85
N GLY A 214 -12.46 -18.55 21.58
CA GLY A 214 -11.58 -18.04 20.52
C GLY A 214 -12.34 -17.38 19.36
N ARG A 215 -13.34 -16.54 19.65
CA ARG A 215 -14.13 -15.80 18.62
C ARG A 215 -13.44 -14.51 18.18
N LYS A 216 -12.35 -14.56 17.39
CA LYS A 216 -11.81 -13.30 16.80
C LYS A 216 -11.61 -13.27 15.28
N PHE A 217 -11.82 -14.35 14.54
CA PHE A 217 -11.78 -14.28 13.07
C PHE A 217 -12.71 -15.31 12.45
N LEU A 218 -14.00 -15.20 12.75
CA LEU A 218 -15.02 -15.83 11.93
C LEU A 218 -15.36 -14.83 10.82
N LEU A 219 -15.64 -15.33 9.61
CA LEU A 219 -16.40 -14.54 8.66
C LEU A 219 -17.65 -13.99 9.39
N LYS A 220 -17.96 -12.70 9.21
CA LYS A 220 -19.16 -12.11 9.84
C LYS A 220 -20.44 -12.88 9.44
N LYS A 221 -20.40 -13.52 8.27
CA LYS A 221 -21.40 -14.43 7.71
C LYS A 221 -20.75 -15.71 7.21
N ASN A 222 -21.42 -16.84 7.33
CA ASN A 222 -20.88 -18.12 6.86
C ASN A 222 -21.08 -18.30 5.35
N TYR A 223 -20.30 -17.58 4.53
CA TYR A 223 -20.37 -17.68 3.07
C TYR A 223 -20.03 -19.09 2.59
N THR A 224 -20.88 -19.65 1.74
CA THR A 224 -20.72 -21.01 1.22
C THR A 224 -19.78 -21.06 0.02
N SER A 225 -19.77 -20.00 -0.79
CA SER A 225 -18.95 -19.86 -2.01
C SER A 225 -18.24 -18.49 -2.12
N PHE A 226 -17.28 -18.37 -3.03
CA PHE A 226 -16.67 -17.09 -3.38
C PHE A 226 -17.67 -16.15 -4.05
N ASP A 227 -18.58 -16.68 -4.88
CA ASP A 227 -19.61 -15.90 -5.56
C ASP A 227 -20.54 -15.18 -4.56
N GLU A 228 -20.99 -15.90 -3.53
CA GLU A 228 -21.81 -15.33 -2.45
C GLU A 228 -21.05 -14.25 -1.67
N TYR A 229 -19.76 -14.49 -1.38
CA TYR A 229 -18.89 -13.50 -0.74
C TYR A 229 -18.73 -12.23 -1.59
N VAL A 230 -18.61 -12.38 -2.90
CA VAL A 230 -18.48 -11.26 -3.83
C VAL A 230 -19.73 -10.39 -3.78
N ASP A 231 -20.89 -11.02 -3.91
CA ASP A 231 -22.17 -10.31 -4.01
C ASP A 231 -22.60 -9.67 -2.68
N GLU A 232 -22.31 -10.31 -1.56
CA GLU A 232 -22.78 -9.84 -0.25
C GLU A 232 -21.81 -8.92 0.51
N GLU A 233 -20.50 -8.96 0.22
CA GLU A 233 -19.48 -8.20 0.96
C GLU A 233 -18.53 -7.45 0.02
N LEU A 234 -17.87 -8.15 -0.90
CA LEU A 234 -16.73 -7.57 -1.62
C LEU A 234 -17.13 -6.42 -2.54
N VAL A 235 -18.23 -6.53 -3.29
CA VAL A 235 -18.68 -5.46 -4.19
C VAL A 235 -18.93 -4.17 -3.41
N LEU A 236 -19.55 -4.26 -2.24
CA LEU A 236 -19.78 -3.09 -1.39
C LEU A 236 -18.45 -2.49 -0.91
N ASP A 237 -17.51 -3.33 -0.45
CA ASP A 237 -16.20 -2.87 0.00
C ASP A 237 -15.44 -2.15 -1.12
N LEU A 238 -15.44 -2.70 -2.34
CA LEU A 238 -14.75 -2.12 -3.50
C LEU A 238 -15.43 -0.82 -3.98
N THR A 239 -16.75 -0.80 -4.12
CA THR A 239 -17.49 0.35 -4.67
C THR A 239 -17.55 1.53 -3.71
N THR A 240 -17.48 1.29 -2.40
CA THR A 240 -17.44 2.34 -1.37
C THR A 240 -16.02 2.74 -0.97
N ASN A 241 -15.00 2.14 -1.60
CA ASN A 241 -13.59 2.31 -1.23
C ASN A 241 -13.38 2.14 0.29
N SER A 242 -13.97 1.08 0.84
CA SER A 242 -13.93 0.81 2.27
C SER A 242 -12.50 0.47 2.73
N ARG A 243 -12.25 0.47 4.04
CA ARG A 243 -10.94 0.06 4.60
C ARG A 243 -10.57 -1.40 4.28
N ASN A 244 -11.52 -2.19 3.80
CA ASN A 244 -11.30 -3.58 3.38
C ASN A 244 -11.04 -3.72 1.86
N ALA A 245 -11.06 -2.61 1.10
CA ALA A 245 -10.81 -2.59 -0.34
C ALA A 245 -9.31 -2.76 -0.65
N HIS A 246 -8.75 -3.91 -0.26
CA HIS A 246 -7.32 -4.18 -0.29
C HIS A 246 -6.73 -4.26 -1.71
N SER A 247 -7.56 -4.52 -2.72
CA SER A 247 -7.13 -4.61 -4.13
C SER A 247 -7.24 -3.30 -4.91
N LEU A 248 -7.74 -2.21 -4.30
CA LEU A 248 -7.73 -0.88 -4.93
C LEU A 248 -6.36 -0.22 -4.78
N TYR A 249 -5.35 -0.76 -5.48
CA TYR A 249 -3.95 -0.43 -5.24
C TYR A 249 -3.61 1.04 -5.45
N SER A 250 -4.17 1.70 -6.47
CA SER A 250 -3.86 3.10 -6.76
C SER A 250 -4.28 4.03 -5.61
N THR A 251 -5.41 3.75 -4.95
CA THR A 251 -5.86 4.47 -3.74
C THR A 251 -4.80 4.47 -2.65
N HIS A 252 -4.26 3.29 -2.33
CA HIS A 252 -3.29 3.12 -1.24
C HIS A 252 -1.93 3.71 -1.62
N LEU A 253 -1.51 3.49 -2.87
CA LEU A 253 -0.22 3.99 -3.37
C LEU A 253 -0.14 5.51 -3.41
N ARG A 254 -1.24 6.21 -3.71
CA ARG A 254 -1.26 7.69 -3.65
C ARG A 254 -0.85 8.19 -2.27
N GLN A 255 -1.41 7.62 -1.21
CA GLN A 255 -1.06 8.01 0.16
C GLN A 255 0.43 7.77 0.46
N TRP A 256 0.99 6.66 0.01
CA TRP A 256 2.43 6.40 0.15
C TRP A 256 3.27 7.41 -0.63
N PHE A 257 2.88 7.72 -1.87
CA PHE A 257 3.60 8.65 -2.76
C PHE A 257 3.48 10.11 -2.32
N ASP A 258 2.55 10.43 -1.42
CA ASP A 258 2.40 11.77 -0.84
C ASP A 258 3.25 11.96 0.43
N VAL A 259 3.70 10.87 1.06
CA VAL A 259 4.43 10.94 2.34
C VAL A 259 5.89 10.50 2.27
N LEU A 260 6.28 9.76 1.23
CA LEU A 260 7.64 9.31 0.95
C LEU A 260 8.03 9.61 -0.50
N GLN A 261 9.33 9.76 -0.74
CA GLN A 261 9.86 9.92 -2.09
C GLN A 261 9.73 8.61 -2.89
N ARG A 262 9.68 8.70 -4.22
CA ARG A 262 9.47 7.50 -5.04
C ARG A 262 10.66 6.55 -5.05
N ASP A 263 11.88 7.05 -4.89
CA ASP A 263 13.08 6.22 -4.73
C ASP A 263 13.07 5.39 -3.44
N GLN A 264 12.27 5.78 -2.43
CA GLN A 264 12.08 5.03 -1.19
C GLN A 264 11.03 3.90 -1.29
N ILE A 265 10.27 3.82 -2.39
CA ILE A 265 9.17 2.85 -2.51
C ILE A 265 9.38 1.99 -3.76
N MET A 266 9.44 0.66 -3.59
CA MET A 266 9.52 -0.27 -4.70
C MET A 266 8.24 -1.09 -4.86
N ILE A 267 7.64 -1.02 -6.05
CA ILE A 267 6.46 -1.80 -6.45
C ILE A 267 6.89 -3.04 -7.20
N LEU A 268 6.46 -4.20 -6.72
CA LEU A 268 6.89 -5.51 -7.20
C LEU A 268 5.71 -6.31 -7.76
N SER A 269 5.96 -7.09 -8.80
CA SER A 269 4.95 -7.97 -9.39
C SER A 269 4.95 -9.35 -8.74
N TYR A 270 3.79 -9.79 -8.25
CA TYR A 270 3.60 -11.18 -7.84
C TYR A 270 3.78 -12.15 -9.02
N HIS A 271 3.42 -11.72 -10.24
CA HIS A 271 3.65 -12.54 -11.43
C HIS A 271 5.14 -12.76 -11.70
N GLU A 272 5.99 -11.74 -11.55
CA GLU A 272 7.44 -11.93 -11.66
C GLU A 272 7.97 -12.82 -10.53
N LEU A 273 7.46 -12.66 -9.30
CA LEU A 273 7.84 -13.51 -8.16
C LEU A 273 7.69 -15.02 -8.44
N ILE A 274 6.64 -15.39 -9.17
CA ILE A 274 6.31 -16.80 -9.45
C ILE A 274 6.89 -17.30 -10.76
N THR A 275 7.02 -16.47 -11.80
CA THR A 275 7.52 -16.90 -13.13
C THR A 275 9.02 -16.68 -13.31
N ASP A 276 9.58 -15.63 -12.70
CA ASP A 276 11.02 -15.31 -12.72
C ASP A 276 11.50 -14.83 -11.34
N PRO A 277 11.58 -15.73 -10.35
CA PRO A 277 12.02 -15.40 -9.00
C PRO A 277 13.45 -14.84 -8.94
N VAL A 278 14.30 -15.18 -9.91
CA VAL A 278 15.70 -14.70 -9.94
C VAL A 278 15.74 -13.21 -10.25
N THR A 279 14.99 -12.77 -11.26
CA THR A 279 14.88 -11.34 -11.57
C THR A 279 14.22 -10.59 -10.43
N PHE A 280 13.13 -11.11 -9.86
CA PHE A 280 12.47 -10.51 -8.70
C PHE A 280 13.46 -10.27 -7.55
N GLN A 281 14.27 -11.27 -7.20
CA GLN A 281 15.26 -11.18 -6.13
C GLN A 281 16.32 -10.12 -6.44
N ARG A 282 16.87 -10.11 -7.67
CA ARG A 282 17.86 -9.11 -8.08
C ARG A 282 17.34 -7.68 -7.95
N ARG A 283 16.05 -7.44 -8.23
CA ARG A 283 15.42 -6.12 -8.02
C ARG A 283 15.40 -5.76 -6.55
N VAL A 284 15.00 -6.69 -5.68
CA VAL A 284 14.98 -6.49 -4.23
C VAL A 284 16.38 -6.26 -3.68
N GLU A 285 17.36 -7.07 -4.09
CA GLU A 285 18.75 -6.91 -3.70
C GLU A 285 19.30 -5.55 -4.13
N GLY A 286 19.09 -5.16 -5.39
CA GLY A 286 19.53 -3.86 -5.92
C GLY A 286 18.85 -2.67 -5.25
N PHE A 287 17.57 -2.80 -4.88
CA PHE A 287 16.84 -1.77 -4.15
C PHE A 287 17.34 -1.59 -2.73
N LEU A 288 17.62 -2.69 -2.04
CA LEU A 288 18.15 -2.65 -0.68
C LEU A 288 19.63 -2.28 -0.67
N GLY A 289 20.38 -2.56 -1.74
CA GLY A 289 21.84 -2.42 -1.78
C GLY A 289 22.56 -3.66 -1.24
N LEU A 290 21.90 -4.82 -1.27
CA LEU A 290 22.45 -6.09 -0.83
C LEU A 290 23.46 -6.60 -1.86
N SER A 291 24.58 -7.13 -1.37
CA SER A 291 25.45 -7.94 -2.22
C SER A 291 24.73 -9.26 -2.57
N PRO A 292 24.87 -9.79 -3.80
CA PRO A 292 24.27 -11.07 -4.17
C PRO A 292 24.83 -12.21 -3.28
N GLU A 293 24.13 -12.55 -2.20
CA GLU A 293 24.44 -13.74 -1.42
C GLU A 293 23.94 -14.96 -2.19
N ARG A 294 24.80 -15.98 -2.36
CA ARG A 294 24.41 -17.26 -2.97
C ARG A 294 23.54 -18.05 -1.99
N GLY A 295 22.29 -17.62 -1.80
CA GLY A 295 21.28 -18.37 -1.05
C GLY A 295 20.52 -19.34 -1.95
N GLU A 296 20.11 -20.49 -1.41
CA GLU A 296 19.26 -21.43 -2.15
C GLU A 296 17.92 -20.78 -2.53
N TYR A 297 17.62 -20.80 -3.83
CA TYR A 297 16.39 -20.34 -4.43
C TYR A 297 15.19 -21.16 -3.94
N SER A 298 14.56 -20.74 -2.85
CA SER A 298 13.35 -21.40 -2.34
C SER A 298 12.29 -20.39 -1.90
N LEU A 299 11.83 -19.57 -2.85
CA LEU A 299 10.53 -18.88 -2.73
C LEU A 299 9.35 -19.88 -2.82
N LYS A 300 9.63 -21.16 -3.12
CA LYS A 300 8.68 -22.29 -3.13
C LYS A 300 8.32 -22.77 -1.72
N SER A 301 7.95 -21.86 -0.83
CA SER A 301 7.30 -22.24 0.42
C SER A 301 5.86 -22.68 0.14
N LYS A 302 5.66 -23.98 -0.13
CA LYS A 302 4.32 -24.63 -0.17
C LYS A 302 3.53 -24.50 1.14
N LYS A 303 4.10 -23.89 2.19
CA LYS A 303 3.49 -23.79 3.53
C LYS A 303 2.12 -23.09 3.53
N ASN A 304 1.83 -22.24 2.54
CA ASN A 304 0.57 -21.51 2.41
C ASN A 304 -0.41 -22.09 1.37
N GLU A 305 -0.06 -23.19 0.70
CA GLU A 305 -0.92 -23.89 -0.27
C GLU A 305 -1.77 -25.00 0.36
N LYS A 306 -1.92 -25.03 1.69
CA LYS A 306 -2.69 -26.05 2.39
C LYS A 306 -4.04 -26.27 1.69
N SER A 307 -4.27 -27.50 1.25
CA SER A 307 -5.56 -27.94 0.75
C SER A 307 -6.50 -28.09 1.94
N PHE A 308 -7.74 -27.64 1.78
CA PHE A 308 -8.80 -27.81 2.78
C PHE A 308 -10.14 -28.01 2.05
N PRO A 309 -11.10 -28.72 2.66
CA PRO A 309 -12.41 -28.93 2.04
C PRO A 309 -13.10 -27.60 1.72
N GLY A 310 -13.57 -27.45 0.48
CA GLY A 310 -14.26 -26.24 0.02
C GLY A 310 -13.35 -25.07 -0.37
N LYS A 311 -12.05 -25.29 -0.54
CA LYS A 311 -11.13 -24.33 -1.17
C LYS A 311 -11.50 -24.14 -2.64
N GLU A 312 -11.69 -22.89 -3.05
CA GLU A 312 -12.03 -22.55 -4.43
C GLU A 312 -10.77 -22.13 -5.20
N VAL A 313 -10.62 -22.65 -6.42
CA VAL A 313 -9.41 -22.43 -7.24
C VAL A 313 -9.66 -21.38 -8.31
N ILE A 314 -10.87 -21.33 -8.85
CA ILE A 314 -11.26 -20.43 -9.93
C ILE A 314 -12.66 -19.88 -9.59
N PRO A 315 -12.91 -18.57 -9.72
CA PRO A 315 -14.26 -17.98 -9.58
C PRO A 315 -15.20 -18.48 -10.70
N SER A 316 -16.51 -18.34 -10.53
CA SER A 316 -17.42 -18.55 -11.67
C SER A 316 -17.20 -17.49 -12.76
N CYS A 317 -17.53 -17.83 -14.02
CA CYS A 317 -17.43 -16.90 -15.15
C CYS A 317 -18.18 -15.59 -14.89
N LEU A 318 -19.37 -15.66 -14.30
CA LEU A 318 -20.18 -14.50 -13.96
C LEU A 318 -19.47 -13.59 -12.93
N THR A 319 -18.95 -14.17 -11.86
CA THR A 319 -18.18 -13.45 -10.84
C THR A 319 -16.92 -12.85 -11.41
N GLN A 320 -16.22 -13.58 -12.29
CA GLN A 320 -15.00 -13.10 -12.91
C GLN A 320 -15.26 -11.91 -13.83
N LYS A 321 -16.29 -11.96 -14.68
CA LYS A 321 -16.71 -10.83 -15.52
C LYS A 321 -17.09 -9.62 -14.65
N LYS A 322 -17.91 -9.82 -13.61
CA LYS A 322 -18.32 -8.77 -12.66
C LYS A 322 -17.13 -8.07 -12.00
N LEU A 323 -16.17 -8.84 -11.49
CA LEU A 323 -14.99 -8.26 -10.85
C LEU A 323 -14.05 -7.60 -11.86
N ALA A 324 -13.91 -8.16 -13.07
CA ALA A 324 -13.12 -7.56 -14.13
C ALA A 324 -13.66 -6.17 -14.50
N ASP A 325 -14.98 -6.01 -14.60
CA ASP A 325 -15.63 -4.71 -14.84
C ASP A 325 -15.34 -3.71 -13.70
N ILE A 326 -15.44 -4.15 -12.44
CA ILE A 326 -15.15 -3.32 -11.27
C ILE A 326 -13.68 -2.88 -11.25
N PHE A 327 -12.73 -3.78 -11.56
CA PHE A 327 -11.30 -3.49 -11.50
C PHE A 327 -10.75 -2.80 -12.75
N GLN A 328 -11.52 -2.71 -13.85
CA GLN A 328 -11.05 -2.13 -15.12
C GLN A 328 -10.51 -0.70 -14.93
N LEU A 329 -11.31 0.20 -14.35
CA LEU A 329 -10.91 1.59 -14.16
C LEU A 329 -9.82 1.75 -13.06
N PRO A 330 -9.93 1.10 -11.89
CA PRO A 330 -8.86 1.11 -10.89
C PRO A 330 -7.51 0.60 -11.41
N ASN A 331 -7.49 -0.45 -12.24
CA ASN A 331 -6.26 -0.98 -12.81
C ASN A 331 -5.65 0.00 -13.82
N LYS A 332 -6.48 0.62 -14.67
CA LYS A 332 -6.02 1.68 -15.58
C LYS A 332 -5.43 2.87 -14.81
N ASP A 333 -6.07 3.26 -13.71
CA ASP A 333 -5.57 4.32 -12.82
C ASP A 333 -4.24 3.94 -12.17
N LEU A 334 -4.07 2.69 -11.73
CA LEU A 334 -2.81 2.17 -11.21
C LEU A 334 -1.68 2.28 -12.23
N TYR A 335 -1.88 1.80 -13.46
CA TYR A 335 -0.83 1.84 -14.48
C TYR A 335 -0.45 3.28 -14.85
N ALA A 336 -1.45 4.16 -14.97
CA ALA A 336 -1.22 5.58 -15.22
C ALA A 336 -0.45 6.24 -14.07
N LEU A 337 -0.80 5.93 -12.82
CA LEU A 337 -0.10 6.43 -11.63
C LEU A 337 1.37 6.00 -11.60
N LEU A 338 1.66 4.72 -11.86
CA LEU A 338 3.03 4.20 -11.87
C LEU A 338 3.87 4.76 -13.03
N ALA A 339 3.25 5.01 -14.19
CA ALA A 339 3.91 5.67 -15.31
C ALA A 339 4.24 7.14 -15.02
N GLN A 340 3.34 7.87 -14.35
CA GLN A 340 3.52 9.29 -14.01
C GLN A 340 4.48 9.51 -12.83
N LYS A 341 4.53 8.57 -11.88
CA LYS A 341 5.40 8.63 -10.70
C LYS A 341 6.33 7.41 -10.67
N PRO A 342 7.35 7.37 -11.55
CA PRO A 342 8.25 6.22 -11.66
C PRO A 342 9.00 5.99 -10.33
N GLY A 343 9.10 4.72 -9.92
CA GLY A 343 9.90 4.32 -8.76
C GLY A 343 11.41 4.27 -9.04
N PRO A 344 12.17 3.58 -8.18
CA PRO A 344 13.62 3.49 -8.30
C PRO A 344 14.05 2.68 -9.55
N PRO A 345 15.33 2.74 -9.98
CA PRO A 345 15.77 2.19 -11.28
C PRO A 345 15.57 0.68 -11.47
N MET A 346 15.60 -0.09 -10.39
CA MET A 346 15.40 -1.54 -10.40
C MET A 346 13.92 -1.96 -10.41
N GLU A 347 12.98 -1.03 -10.21
CA GLU A 347 11.54 -1.29 -10.33
C GLU A 347 11.19 -1.67 -11.78
N GLN A 348 10.33 -2.67 -11.96
CA GLN A 348 9.89 -3.11 -13.29
C GLN A 348 9.12 -1.99 -14.01
N LYS A 349 9.54 -1.62 -15.23
CA LYS A 349 8.94 -0.54 -16.01
C LYS A 349 8.77 -0.95 -17.49
N PRO A 350 7.56 -0.81 -18.07
CA PRO A 350 6.30 -0.53 -17.38
C PRO A 350 5.96 -1.63 -16.37
N PHE A 351 5.13 -1.33 -15.37
CA PHE A 351 4.57 -2.36 -14.50
C PHE A 351 3.70 -3.30 -15.36
N PRO A 352 3.83 -4.63 -15.22
CA PRO A 352 3.13 -5.57 -16.08
C PRO A 352 1.63 -5.48 -15.84
N GLU A 353 0.85 -5.46 -16.92
CA GLU A 353 -0.60 -5.47 -16.81
C GLU A 353 -1.08 -6.78 -16.19
N PHE A 354 -2.08 -6.68 -15.35
CA PHE A 354 -2.78 -7.80 -14.75
C PHE A 354 -3.54 -8.61 -15.80
N GLU A 355 -3.09 -9.83 -16.04
CA GLU A 355 -3.77 -10.78 -16.92
C GLU A 355 -4.97 -11.40 -16.21
N VAL A 356 -6.18 -11.06 -16.65
CA VAL A 356 -7.40 -11.74 -16.20
C VAL A 356 -7.49 -13.06 -16.96
N MET A 357 -7.53 -14.19 -16.25
CA MET A 357 -7.69 -15.49 -16.90
C MET A 357 -8.99 -15.51 -17.72
N PRO A 358 -8.99 -15.96 -18.98
CA PRO A 358 -10.22 -16.10 -19.73
C PRO A 358 -11.12 -17.14 -19.06
N CYS A 359 -12.41 -16.80 -18.95
CA CYS A 359 -13.44 -17.72 -18.49
C CYS A 359 -14.24 -18.22 -19.69
N TYR A 360 -14.40 -19.53 -19.81
CA TYR A 360 -15.19 -20.17 -20.86
C TYR A 360 -16.42 -20.79 -20.20
N ASP A 361 -17.59 -20.41 -20.70
CA ASP A 361 -18.90 -20.87 -20.21
C ASP A 361 -19.19 -22.34 -20.56
#